data_AF-A0A8T6XZH1-F1
#
_entry.id   AF-A0A8T6XZH1-F1
#
_cell.length_a   1.000
_cell.length_b   1.000
_cell.length_c   1.000
_cell.angle_alpha   90.00
_cell.angle_beta   90.00
_cell.angle_gamma   90.00
#
_symmetry.space_group_name_H-M   'P 1'
#
loop_
_entity.id
_entity.type
_entity.pdbx_description
1 polymer ?
#
loop_
_entity_poly.entity_id
_entity_poly.type
_entity_poly.pdbx_seq_one_letter_code
_entity_poly.pdbx_strand_id
1 'polypeptide(L)'
;MNKSLMLFPVISGLLIILIISTFAIGFWFFPQMAEMPEWLWFIVGFLIYVILFYISFFFQAALVACAYETMEGGHPTMGYGISKAKARAFEIFKWAIIAAIVGMILRALEERLPFISRIVGMAWSIATYFVIPIIVF
;
A
#
# COMPACT_ATOMS: atom_id res chain seq x y z
N MET A 1 -21.86 -6.61 12.68
CA MET A 1 -20.59 -6.30 11.99
C MET A 1 -19.90 -7.60 11.62
N ASN A 2 -19.85 -7.95 10.34
CA ASN A 2 -19.27 -9.21 9.89
C ASN A 2 -17.76 -9.22 10.21
N LYS A 3 -17.32 -10.18 11.06
CA LYS A 3 -15.89 -10.37 11.40
C LYS A 3 -15.01 -10.52 10.16
N SER A 4 -15.58 -10.95 9.04
CA SER A 4 -14.88 -11.11 7.76
C SER A 4 -14.34 -9.80 7.16
N LEU A 5 -14.90 -8.63 7.51
CA LEU A 5 -14.42 -7.34 6.98
C LEU A 5 -13.14 -6.87 7.69
N MET A 6 -12.99 -7.19 8.97
CA MET A 6 -11.80 -6.85 9.75
C MET A 6 -10.57 -7.68 9.33
N LEU A 7 -10.77 -8.76 8.57
CA LEU A 7 -9.68 -9.59 8.07
C LEU A 7 -8.84 -8.90 6.99
N PHE A 8 -9.42 -8.01 6.17
CA PHE A 8 -8.67 -7.35 5.10
C PHE A 8 -7.56 -6.43 5.64
N PRO A 9 -7.82 -5.49 6.58
CA PRO A 9 -6.76 -4.68 7.17
C PRO A 9 -5.72 -5.50 7.93
N VAL A 10 -6.16 -6.54 8.65
CA VAL A 10 -5.26 -7.39 9.44
C VAL A 10 -4.30 -8.16 8.52
N ILE A 11 -4.80 -8.77 7.45
CA ILE A 11 -3.96 -9.53 6.51
C ILE A 11 -3.01 -8.58 5.77
N SER A 12 -3.48 -7.41 5.35
CA SER A 12 -2.61 -6.39 4.76
C SER A 12 -1.49 -5.99 5.72
N GLY A 13 -1.82 -5.74 7.00
CA GLY A 13 -0.84 -5.38 8.02
C GLY A 13 0.19 -6.48 8.24
N LEU A 14 -0.26 -7.74 8.35
CA LEU A 14 0.62 -8.90 8.51
C LEU A 14 1.56 -9.09 7.31
N LEU A 15 1.07 -8.91 6.07
CA LEU A 15 1.91 -9.01 4.87
C LEU A 15 2.96 -7.90 4.82
N ILE A 16 2.59 -6.68 5.20
CA ILE A 16 3.53 -5.55 5.27
C ILE A 16 4.61 -5.82 6.33
N ILE A 17 4.21 -6.28 7.52
CA ILE A 17 5.16 -6.65 8.59
C ILE A 17 6.09 -7.76 8.12
N LEU A 18 5.55 -8.78 7.44
CA LEU A 18 6.35 -9.88 6.89
C LEU A 18 7.41 -9.36 5.92
N ILE A 19 7.04 -8.49 4.98
CA ILE A 19 7.98 -7.91 4.00
C ILE A 19 9.08 -7.14 4.73
N ILE A 20 8.71 -6.24 5.65
CA ILE A 20 9.69 -5.45 6.42
C ILE A 20 10.62 -6.37 7.22
N SER A 21 10.08 -7.44 7.80
CA SER A 21 10.85 -8.42 8.56
C SER A 21 11.83 -9.19 7.67
N THR A 22 11.46 -9.57 6.45
CA THR A 22 12.36 -10.22 5.50
C THR A 22 13.58 -9.35 5.20
N PHE A 23 13.40 -8.03 5.04
CA PHE A 23 14.53 -7.11 4.85
C PHE A 23 15.37 -6.97 6.11
N ALA A 24 14.76 -6.77 7.28
CA ALA A 24 15.49 -6.67 8.54
C ALA A 24 16.34 -7.92 8.84
N ILE A 25 15.76 -9.11 8.61
CA ILE A 25 16.45 -10.40 8.73
C ILE A 25 17.54 -10.51 7.67
N GLY A 26 17.26 -10.11 6.42
CA GLY A 26 18.24 -10.09 5.33
C GLY A 26 19.50 -9.31 5.70
N PHE A 27 19.35 -8.09 6.22
CA PHE A 27 20.48 -7.28 6.69
C PHE A 27 21.26 -7.93 7.83
N TRP A 28 20.58 -8.65 8.73
CA TRP A 28 21.23 -9.35 9.84
C TRP A 28 22.12 -10.51 9.37
N PHE A 29 21.63 -11.31 8.42
CA PHE A 29 22.36 -12.47 7.90
C PHE A 29 23.37 -12.12 6.81
N PHE A 30 23.14 -11.03 6.07
CA PHE A 30 23.96 -10.59 4.95
C PHE A 30 24.39 -9.13 5.12
N PRO A 31 25.29 -8.82 6.07
CA PRO A 31 25.73 -7.45 6.33
C PRO A 31 26.41 -6.81 5.12
N GLN A 32 26.99 -7.60 4.21
CA GLN A 32 27.60 -7.12 2.96
C GLN A 32 26.59 -6.43 2.03
N MET A 33 25.28 -6.64 2.22
CA MET A 33 24.26 -5.87 1.51
C MET A 33 24.44 -4.37 1.75
N ALA A 34 24.83 -3.95 2.97
CA ALA A 34 25.04 -2.54 3.29
C ALA A 34 26.15 -1.86 2.45
N GLU A 35 27.07 -2.64 1.91
CA GLU A 35 28.16 -2.17 1.05
C GLU A 35 27.76 -2.07 -0.43
N MET A 36 26.54 -2.46 -0.79
CA MET A 36 26.07 -2.36 -2.17
C MET A 36 25.94 -0.91 -2.65
N PRO A 37 26.07 -0.65 -3.96
CA PRO A 37 25.97 0.69 -4.51
C PRO A 37 24.64 1.38 -4.17
N GLU A 38 24.69 2.67 -3.89
CA GLU A 38 23.52 3.47 -3.49
C GLU A 38 22.38 3.43 -4.52
N TRP A 39 22.70 3.44 -5.82
CA TRP A 39 21.69 3.35 -6.88
C TRP A 39 20.92 2.03 -6.86
N LEU A 40 21.55 0.93 -6.42
CA LEU A 40 20.88 -0.35 -6.28
C LEU A 40 19.89 -0.31 -5.10
N TRP A 41 20.30 0.31 -3.98
CA TRP A 41 19.42 0.54 -2.84
C TRP A 41 18.23 1.43 -3.18
N PHE A 42 18.42 2.42 -4.03
CA PHE A 42 17.33 3.27 -4.52
C PHE A 42 16.30 2.45 -5.32
N ILE A 43 16.75 1.59 -6.24
CA ILE A 43 15.86 0.71 -7.04
C ILE A 43 15.12 -0.28 -6.13
N VAL A 44 15.84 -0.94 -5.21
CA VAL A 44 15.25 -1.89 -4.27
C VAL A 44 14.21 -1.19 -3.38
N GLY A 45 14.54 -0.03 -2.82
CA GLY A 45 13.63 0.77 -2.01
C GLY A 45 12.37 1.18 -2.78
N PHE A 46 12.52 1.61 -4.03
CA PHE A 46 11.38 1.94 -4.90
C PHE A 46 10.48 0.72 -5.14
N LEU A 47 11.05 -0.43 -5.49
CA LEU A 47 10.28 -1.66 -5.72
C LEU A 47 9.53 -2.10 -4.45
N ILE A 48 10.17 -2.00 -3.29
CA ILE A 48 9.51 -2.27 -2.00
C ILE A 48 8.33 -1.33 -1.81
N TYR A 49 8.47 -0.03 -2.06
CA TYR A 49 7.35 0.90 -1.94
C TYR A 49 6.20 0.53 -2.86
N VAL A 50 6.48 0.22 -4.12
CA VAL A 50 5.45 -0.20 -5.07
C VAL A 50 4.71 -1.43 -4.53
N ILE A 51 5.43 -2.43 -4.02
CA ILE A 51 4.82 -3.65 -3.45
C ILE A 51 3.97 -3.31 -2.21
N LEU A 52 4.48 -2.48 -1.30
CA LEU A 52 3.75 -2.09 -0.09
C LEU A 52 2.47 -1.33 -0.44
N PHE A 53 2.56 -0.32 -1.31
CA PHE A 53 1.38 0.42 -1.77
C PHE A 53 0.41 -0.48 -2.52
N TYR A 54 0.90 -1.40 -3.35
CA TYR A 54 0.07 -2.34 -4.08
C TYR A 54 -0.74 -3.23 -3.12
N ILE A 55 -0.09 -3.82 -2.11
CA ILE A 55 -0.77 -4.64 -1.10
C ILE A 55 -1.81 -3.79 -0.36
N SER A 56 -1.42 -2.62 0.14
CA SER A 56 -2.32 -1.73 0.87
C SER A 56 -3.55 -1.33 0.05
N PHE A 57 -3.37 -0.93 -1.21
CA PHE A 57 -4.48 -0.54 -2.08
C PHE A 57 -5.32 -1.73 -2.52
N PHE A 58 -4.71 -2.89 -2.74
CA PHE A 58 -5.43 -4.11 -3.08
C PHE A 58 -6.41 -4.54 -1.97
N PHE A 59 -5.95 -4.59 -0.72
CA PHE A 59 -6.80 -4.96 0.41
C PHE A 59 -7.81 -3.87 0.75
N GLN A 60 -7.48 -2.59 0.56
CA GLN A 60 -8.45 -1.51 0.69
C GLN A 60 -9.54 -1.59 -0.38
N ALA A 61 -9.20 -1.86 -1.64
CA ALA A 61 -10.17 -2.06 -2.71
C ALA A 61 -11.11 -3.24 -2.42
N ALA A 62 -10.57 -4.35 -1.92
CA ALA A 62 -11.36 -5.51 -1.51
C ALA A 62 -12.32 -5.18 -0.35
N LEU A 63 -11.86 -4.42 0.64
CA LEU A 63 -12.66 -3.96 1.77
C LEU A 63 -13.79 -3.04 1.31
N VAL A 64 -13.50 -2.08 0.44
CA VAL A 64 -14.50 -1.13 -0.11
C VAL A 64 -15.56 -1.87 -0.92
N ALA A 65 -15.17 -2.85 -1.75
CA ALA A 65 -16.11 -3.67 -2.51
C ALA A 65 -17.06 -4.45 -1.58
N CYS A 66 -16.55 -5.05 -0.50
CA CYS A 66 -17.39 -5.70 0.50
C CYS A 66 -18.25 -4.70 1.29
N ALA A 67 -17.74 -3.51 1.60
CA ALA A 67 -18.53 -2.49 2.31
C ALA A 67 -19.72 -2.03 1.46
N TYR A 68 -19.49 -1.78 0.17
CA TYR A 68 -20.52 -1.39 -0.78
C TYR A 68 -21.63 -2.46 -0.89
N GLU A 69 -21.26 -3.71 -1.11
CA GLU A 69 -22.22 -4.83 -1.19
C GLU A 69 -23.02 -5.00 0.12
N THR A 70 -22.39 -4.75 1.28
CA THR A 70 -23.09 -4.80 2.57
C THR A 70 -24.13 -3.68 2.69
N MET A 71 -23.84 -2.49 2.14
CA MET A 71 -24.78 -1.36 2.14
C MET A 71 -25.98 -1.59 1.21
N GLU A 72 -25.81 -2.36 0.13
CA GLU A 72 -26.91 -2.78 -0.76
C GLU A 72 -27.76 -3.92 -0.17
N GLY A 73 -27.48 -4.35 1.07
CA GLY A 73 -28.21 -5.42 1.76
C GLY A 73 -27.67 -6.83 1.49
N GLY A 74 -26.53 -6.95 0.81
CA GLY A 74 -25.86 -8.21 0.54
C GLY A 74 -25.08 -8.77 1.74
N HIS A 75 -24.61 -10.01 1.59
CA HIS A 75 -23.76 -10.70 2.56
C HIS A 75 -22.42 -11.09 1.94
N PRO A 76 -21.53 -10.12 1.69
CA PRO A 76 -20.28 -10.36 1.00
C PRO A 76 -19.35 -11.24 1.84
N THR A 77 -18.70 -12.20 1.16
CA THR A 77 -17.64 -13.02 1.73
C THR A 77 -16.27 -12.41 1.44
N MET A 78 -15.24 -12.88 2.15
CA MET A 78 -13.86 -12.46 1.84
C MET A 78 -13.43 -12.79 0.41
N GLY A 79 -13.88 -13.93 -0.12
CA GLY A 79 -13.64 -14.33 -1.51
C GLY A 79 -14.24 -13.36 -2.52
N TYR A 80 -15.41 -12.77 -2.21
CA TYR A 80 -16.03 -11.74 -3.05
C TYR A 80 -15.14 -10.49 -3.17
N GLY A 81 -14.69 -9.93 -2.04
CA GLY A 81 -13.83 -8.74 -2.04
C GLY A 81 -12.49 -8.99 -2.76
N ILE A 82 -11.86 -10.14 -2.52
CA ILE A 82 -10.62 -10.52 -3.22
C ILE A 82 -10.87 -10.64 -4.73
N SER A 83 -11.97 -11.27 -5.15
CA SER A 83 -12.31 -11.43 -6.56
C SER A 83 -12.50 -10.07 -7.27
N LYS A 84 -13.23 -9.15 -6.63
CA LYS A 84 -13.44 -7.79 -7.13
C LYS A 84 -12.12 -7.01 -7.22
N ALA A 85 -11.28 -7.07 -6.19
CA ALA A 85 -9.96 -6.44 -6.22
C ALA A 85 -9.05 -7.04 -7.30
N LYS A 86 -9.06 -8.37 -7.48
CA LYS A 86 -8.31 -9.06 -8.55
C LYS A 86 -8.73 -8.60 -9.94
N ALA A 87 -10.02 -8.36 -10.18
CA ALA A 87 -10.51 -7.85 -11.46
C ALA A 87 -9.95 -6.46 -11.82
N ARG A 88 -9.47 -5.70 -10.82
CA ARG A 88 -8.85 -4.38 -10.98
C ARG A 88 -7.36 -4.36 -10.62
N ALA A 89 -6.72 -5.52 -10.47
CA ALA A 89 -5.35 -5.64 -10.00
C ALA A 89 -4.35 -4.78 -10.81
N PHE A 90 -4.51 -4.74 -12.14
CA PHE A 90 -3.63 -3.94 -13.00
C PHE A 90 -3.78 -2.43 -12.78
N GLU A 91 -5.01 -1.93 -12.59
CA GLU A 91 -5.25 -0.51 -12.30
C GLU A 91 -4.75 -0.14 -10.90
N ILE A 92 -4.93 -1.03 -9.92
CA ILE A 92 -4.37 -0.87 -8.57
C ILE A 92 -2.84 -0.82 -8.63
N PHE A 93 -2.21 -1.65 -9.46
CA PHE A 93 -0.76 -1.66 -9.64
C PHE A 93 -0.23 -0.36 -10.25
N LYS A 94 -0.88 0.19 -11.28
CA LYS A 94 -0.53 1.51 -11.83
C LYS A 94 -0.59 2.60 -10.77
N TRP A 95 -1.65 2.60 -9.97
CA TRP A 95 -1.79 3.56 -8.87
C TRP A 95 -0.77 3.37 -7.77
N ALA A 96 -0.37 2.13 -7.47
CA ALA A 96 0.71 1.85 -6.54
C ALA A 96 2.05 2.43 -7.01
N ILE A 97 2.33 2.40 -8.31
CA ILE A 97 3.52 3.05 -8.88
C ILE A 97 3.47 4.56 -8.67
N ILE A 98 2.35 5.20 -9.02
CA ILE A 98 2.18 6.65 -8.82
C ILE A 98 2.35 7.00 -7.34
N ALA A 99 1.75 6.22 -6.44
CA ALA A 99 1.86 6.44 -5.01
C ALA A 99 3.27 6.22 -4.47
N ALA A 100 4.01 5.25 -5.01
CA ALA A 100 5.41 5.04 -4.67
C ALA A 100 6.27 6.24 -5.08
N ILE A 101 6.08 6.77 -6.29
CA ILE A 101 6.79 7.97 -6.78
C ILE A 101 6.49 9.16 -5.87
N VAL A 102 5.21 9.44 -5.59
CA VAL A 102 4.83 10.56 -4.73
C VAL A 102 5.37 10.36 -3.31
N GLY A 103 5.29 9.15 -2.76
CA GLY A 103 5.85 8.81 -1.46
C GLY A 103 7.36 9.06 -1.37
N MET A 104 8.11 8.74 -2.43
CA MET A 104 9.55 9.04 -2.49
C MET A 104 9.81 10.55 -2.57
N ILE A 105 9.05 11.29 -3.38
CA ILE A 105 9.15 12.75 -3.48
C ILE A 105 8.88 13.41 -2.12
N LEU A 106 7.85 12.96 -1.42
CA LEU A 106 7.51 13.48 -0.08
C LEU A 106 8.63 13.23 0.92
N ARG A 107 9.25 12.03 0.93
CA ARG A 107 10.39 11.75 1.81
C ARG A 107 11.61 12.60 1.47
N ALA A 108 11.92 12.76 0.18
CA ALA A 108 13.02 13.63 -0.26
C ALA A 108 12.77 15.11 0.11
N LEU A 109 11.51 15.55 0.10
CA LEU A 109 11.12 16.88 0.57
C LEU A 109 11.20 17.00 2.09
N GLU A 110 10.88 15.94 2.83
CA GLU A 110 10.94 15.92 4.30
C GLU A 110 12.36 16.15 4.82
N GLU A 111 13.37 15.60 4.12
CA GLU A 111 14.78 15.82 4.44
C GLU A 111 15.23 17.28 4.24
N ARG A 112 14.56 18.05 3.38
CA ARG A 112 14.96 19.42 3.01
C ARG A 112 14.08 20.50 3.62
N LEU A 113 12.77 20.26 3.73
CA LEU A 113 11.74 21.23 4.10
C LEU A 113 10.64 20.56 4.95
N PRO A 114 10.94 20.23 6.22
CA PRO A 114 10.07 19.40 7.07
C PRO A 114 8.70 20.04 7.37
N PHE A 115 8.60 21.38 7.35
CA PHE A 115 7.32 22.07 7.53
C PHE A 115 6.39 21.91 6.31
N ILE A 116 6.95 21.99 5.10
CA ILE A 116 6.19 21.86 3.85
C ILE A 116 5.82 20.40 3.62
N SER A 117 6.75 19.46 3.86
CA SER A 117 6.46 18.03 3.72
C SER A 117 5.28 17.59 4.60
N ARG A 118 5.13 18.16 5.79
CA ARG A 118 4.02 17.84 6.70
C ARG A 118 2.66 18.26 6.14
N ILE A 119 2.57 19.46 5.54
CA ILE A 119 1.34 19.97 4.92
C ILE A 119 0.98 19.16 3.68
N VAL A 120 1.97 18.92 2.80
CA VAL A 120 1.74 18.14 1.58
C VAL A 120 1.44 16.68 1.90
N GLY A 121 2.07 16.11 2.93
CA GLY A 121 1.80 14.76 3.42
C GLY A 121 0.35 14.60 3.91
N MET A 122 -0.17 15.58 4.65
CA MET A 122 -1.59 15.60 5.03
C MET A 122 -2.51 15.64 3.80
N ALA A 123 -2.23 16.52 2.84
CA ALA A 123 -2.99 16.60 1.59
C ALA A 123 -2.94 15.28 0.80
N TRP A 124 -1.78 14.62 0.79
CA TRP A 124 -1.59 13.32 0.15
C TRP A 124 -2.37 12.19 0.82
N SER A 125 -2.41 12.14 2.16
CA SER A 125 -3.24 11.17 2.89
C SER A 125 -4.71 11.32 2.51
N ILE A 126 -5.20 12.56 2.41
CA ILE A 126 -6.58 12.85 1.99
C ILE A 126 -6.79 12.38 0.54
N ALA A 127 -5.87 12.72 -0.37
CA ALA A 127 -5.96 12.32 -1.78
C ALA A 127 -6.01 10.79 -1.96
N THR A 128 -5.21 10.04 -1.20
CA THR A 128 -5.22 8.57 -1.26
C THR A 128 -6.53 7.98 -0.76
N TYR A 129 -7.15 8.56 0.28
CA TYR A 129 -8.48 8.14 0.73
C TYR A 129 -9.57 8.34 -0.32
N PHE A 130 -9.47 9.36 -1.18
CA PHE A 130 -10.45 9.63 -2.24
C PHE A 130 -10.16 8.91 -3.56
N VAL A 131 -8.89 8.69 -3.88
CA VAL A 131 -8.47 7.95 -5.08
C VAL A 131 -8.89 6.49 -5.01
N ILE A 132 -8.81 5.85 -3.84
CA ILE A 132 -9.16 4.42 -3.69
C ILE A 132 -10.63 4.14 -4.08
N PRO A 133 -11.64 4.89 -3.60
CA PRO A 133 -13.01 4.78 -4.08
C PRO A 133 -13.13 4.96 -5.60
N ILE A 134 -12.45 5.95 -6.18
CA ILE A 134 -12.50 6.25 -7.63
C ILE A 134 -11.91 5.11 -8.48
N ILE A 135 -10.95 4.34 -7.95
CA ILE A 135 -10.40 3.18 -8.66
C ILE A 135 -11.38 2.01 -8.64
N VAL A 136 -12.20 1.92 -7.59
CA VAL A 136 -13.09 0.78 -7.34
C VAL A 136 -14.45 0.97 -8.03
N PHE A 137 -14.94 2.20 -8.11
CA PHE A 137 -16.23 2.58 -8.73
C PHE A 137 -16.03 3.18 -10.12
#